data_AF-A0A356UEP4-F1
#
_entry.id   AF-A0A356UEP4-F1
#
_cell.length_a   1.000
_cell.length_b   1.000
_cell.length_c   1.000
_cell.angle_alpha   90.00
_cell.angle_beta   90.00
_cell.angle_gamma   90.00
#
_symmetry.space_group_name_H-M   'P 1'
#
loop_
_entity.id
_entity.type
_entity.pdbx_description
1 polymer ?
#
loop_
_entity_poly.entity_id
_entity_poly.type
_entity_poly.pdbx_seq_one_letter_code
_entity_poly.pdbx_strand_id
1 'polypeptide(L)'
;SIDAEQAIWNSGENEYQNLGYKVPHKGGYHTAPPQDILYDLRARMCLLMEENNIPVKYHHHEVGGPGQIEIEVEFGGMREMADRTMLTKYLIKNMAFAEGKTVT
;
A
#
# COMPACT_ATOMS: atom_id res chain seq x y z
N SER A 1 -4.29 -17.26 7.58
CA SER A 1 -4.67 -15.90 7.99
C SER A 1 -3.80 -14.91 7.24
N ILE A 2 -4.23 -13.65 7.11
CA ILE A 2 -3.41 -12.53 6.60
C ILE A 2 -3.01 -11.69 7.81
N ASP A 3 -1.77 -11.21 7.85
CA ASP A 3 -1.25 -10.35 8.92
C ASP A 3 -0.36 -9.23 8.36
N ALA A 4 -0.17 -8.16 9.15
CA ALA A 4 0.68 -7.03 8.82
C ALA A 4 1.54 -6.63 10.02
N GLU A 5 2.83 -6.39 9.79
CA GLU A 5 3.79 -6.03 10.84
C GLU A 5 3.37 -4.78 11.65
N GLN A 6 2.83 -3.77 10.96
CA GLN A 6 2.34 -2.54 11.58
C GLN A 6 0.99 -2.69 12.28
N ALA A 7 0.42 -3.90 12.38
CA ALA A 7 -0.88 -4.08 13.00
C ALA A 7 -0.89 -3.88 14.51
N ILE A 8 -1.95 -3.22 15.00
CA ILE A 8 -2.12 -2.92 16.43
C ILE A 8 -2.21 -4.18 17.30
N TRP A 9 -2.75 -5.28 16.76
CA TRP A 9 -2.82 -6.55 17.48
C TRP A 9 -1.44 -7.19 17.70
N ASN A 10 -0.41 -6.75 16.96
CA ASN A 10 0.98 -7.15 17.13
C ASN A 10 1.75 -6.23 18.10
N SER A 11 1.09 -5.33 18.83
CA SER A 11 1.75 -4.38 19.75
C SER A 11 2.37 -5.03 20.99
N GLY A 12 1.85 -6.19 21.42
CA GLY A 12 2.38 -6.96 22.55
C GLY A 12 3.34 -8.09 22.16
N GLU A 13 3.70 -8.19 20.88
CA GLU A 13 4.52 -9.29 20.37
C GLU A 13 5.96 -9.16 20.85
N ASN A 14 6.55 -10.27 21.30
CA ASN A 14 7.90 -10.35 21.89
C ASN A 14 8.83 -11.29 21.11
N GLU A 15 8.32 -12.06 20.16
CA GLU A 15 9.13 -12.98 19.33
C GLU A 15 10.10 -12.24 18.39
N TYR A 16 9.78 -10.99 18.01
CA TYR A 16 10.60 -10.13 17.15
C TYR A 16 10.96 -8.83 17.87
N GLN A 17 11.98 -8.11 17.37
CA GLN A 17 12.30 -6.77 17.86
C GLN A 17 11.12 -5.83 17.57
N ASN A 18 10.23 -5.67 18.55
CA ASN A 18 9.07 -4.80 18.44
C ASN A 18 9.51 -3.34 18.59
N LEU A 19 9.61 -2.64 17.45
CA LEU A 19 10.00 -1.24 17.39
C LEU A 19 8.84 -0.28 17.72
N GLY A 20 7.66 -0.80 18.08
CA GLY A 20 6.45 0.01 18.26
C GLY A 20 5.83 0.43 16.93
N TYR A 21 5.46 1.71 16.82
CA TYR A 21 4.91 2.34 15.61
C TYR A 21 3.77 1.57 14.93
N LYS A 22 2.92 0.93 15.72
CA LYS A 22 1.75 0.21 15.20
C LYS A 22 0.67 1.18 14.74
N VAL A 23 -0.03 0.86 13.67
CA VAL A 23 -1.16 1.62 13.14
C VAL A 23 -2.43 1.20 13.89
N PRO A 24 -3.04 2.09 14.70
CA PRO A 24 -4.30 1.78 15.35
C PRO A 24 -5.42 1.70 14.33
N HIS A 25 -6.48 0.98 14.68
CA HIS A 25 -7.68 0.93 13.85
C HIS A 25 -8.22 2.35 13.61
N LYS A 26 -8.48 2.71 12.35
CA LYS A 26 -8.87 4.08 11.91
C LYS A 26 -7.83 5.18 12.13
N GLY A 27 -6.56 4.84 12.37
CA GLY A 27 -5.49 5.83 12.59
C GLY A 27 -4.37 5.81 11.55
N GLY A 28 -4.57 5.16 10.40
CA GLY A 28 -3.55 5.07 9.35
C GLY A 28 -3.51 6.27 8.38
N TYR A 29 -4.54 7.11 8.37
CA TYR A 29 -4.71 8.15 7.35
C TYR A 29 -3.55 9.15 7.36
N HIS A 30 -2.82 9.24 6.24
CA HIS A 30 -1.69 10.14 6.07
C HIS A 30 -0.60 10.00 7.15
N THR A 31 -0.42 8.79 7.67
CA THR A 31 0.73 8.48 8.52
C THR A 31 2.03 8.62 7.73
N ALA A 32 3.09 9.07 8.43
CA ALA A 32 4.42 9.23 7.87
C ALA A 32 5.38 8.19 8.47
N PRO A 33 6.53 7.92 7.81
CA PRO A 33 7.59 7.16 8.43
C PRO A 33 8.00 7.77 9.79
N PRO A 34 8.33 6.97 10.81
CA PRO A 34 8.52 5.51 10.76
C PRO A 34 7.23 4.69 10.99
N GLN A 35 6.07 5.33 11.19
CA GLN A 35 4.80 4.61 11.36
C GLN A 35 4.30 4.00 10.05
N ASP A 36 4.48 4.71 8.95
CA ASP A 36 4.21 4.20 7.61
C ASP A 36 5.41 3.41 7.05
N ILE A 37 5.44 2.11 7.36
CA ILE A 37 6.48 1.20 6.87
C ILE A 37 6.31 0.80 5.40
N LEU A 38 5.20 1.17 4.76
CA LEU A 38 4.89 0.80 3.38
C LEU A 38 5.16 1.93 2.39
N TYR A 39 5.63 3.10 2.86
CA TYR A 39 5.88 4.27 2.01
C TYR A 39 6.73 3.93 0.78
N ASP A 40 7.89 3.30 0.97
CA ASP A 40 8.82 2.96 -0.12
C ASP A 40 8.24 1.91 -1.08
N LEU A 41 7.48 0.94 -0.57
CA LEU A 41 6.80 -0.04 -1.42
C LEU A 41 5.76 0.65 -2.30
N ARG A 42 4.96 1.56 -1.73
CA ARG A 42 3.98 2.33 -2.50
C ARG A 42 4.65 3.23 -3.53
N ALA A 43 5.74 3.90 -3.17
CA ALA A 43 6.48 4.75 -4.10
C ALA A 43 6.98 3.95 -5.31
N ARG A 44 7.51 2.74 -5.09
CA ARG A 44 7.92 1.84 -6.18
C ARG A 44 6.74 1.33 -7.01
N MET A 45 5.59 1.06 -6.40
CA MET A 45 4.37 0.74 -7.15
C MET A 45 3.95 1.89 -8.06
N CYS A 46 4.02 3.15 -7.57
CA CYS A 46 3.71 4.33 -8.38
C CYS A 46 4.67 4.47 -9.57
N LEU A 47 5.98 4.31 -9.35
CA LEU A 47 6.97 4.34 -10.44
C LEU A 47 6.72 3.25 -11.48
N LEU A 48 6.42 2.02 -11.06
CA LEU A 48 6.09 0.92 -11.98
C LEU A 48 4.80 1.22 -12.78
N MET A 49 3.80 1.85 -12.16
CA MET A 49 2.57 2.27 -12.84
C MET A 49 2.86 3.33 -13.91
N GLU A 50 3.68 4.34 -13.59
CA GLU A 50 4.11 5.39 -14.53
C GLU A 50 4.87 4.81 -15.73
N GLU A 51 5.81 3.88 -15.49
CA GLU A 51 6.55 3.16 -16.54
C GLU A 51 5.62 2.37 -17.48
N ASN A 52 4.42 2.04 -17.02
CA ASN A 52 3.39 1.32 -17.77
C ASN A 52 2.24 2.23 -18.25
N ASN A 53 2.49 3.54 -18.38
CA ASN A 53 1.54 4.54 -18.90
C ASN A 53 0.25 4.67 -18.06
N ILE A 54 0.37 4.52 -16.75
CA ILE A 54 -0.68 4.81 -15.78
C ILE A 54 -0.23 6.01 -14.95
N PRO A 55 -0.63 7.24 -15.31
CA PRO A 55 -0.21 8.42 -14.57
C PRO A 55 -0.81 8.42 -13.16
N VAL A 56 0.03 8.63 -12.17
CA VAL A 56 -0.27 8.64 -10.74
C VAL A 56 -0.39 10.09 -10.29
N LYS A 57 -1.53 10.40 -9.66
CA LYS A 57 -1.83 11.72 -9.13
C LYS A 57 -1.35 11.87 -7.70
N TYR A 58 -1.60 10.86 -6.87
CA TYR A 58 -1.35 10.91 -5.44
C TYR A 58 -1.29 9.50 -4.84
N HIS A 59 -0.59 9.33 -3.71
CA HIS A 59 -0.62 8.07 -2.96
C HIS A 59 -0.45 8.35 -1.46
N HIS A 60 -1.12 7.55 -0.64
CA HIS A 60 -1.04 7.70 0.82
C HIS A 60 -1.37 6.40 1.55
N HIS A 61 -1.08 6.38 2.85
CA HIS A 61 -1.62 5.38 3.75
C HIS A 61 -3.09 5.70 4.05
N GLU A 62 -3.94 4.69 4.04
CA GLU A 62 -5.39 4.82 4.15
C GLU A 62 -5.88 4.63 5.59
N VAL A 63 -7.14 4.98 5.87
CA VAL A 63 -7.69 5.02 7.23
C VAL A 63 -7.98 3.65 7.85
N GLY A 64 -8.50 2.69 7.08
CA GLY A 64 -9.25 1.53 7.57
C GLY A 64 -8.47 0.51 8.38
N GLY A 65 -7.14 0.51 8.32
CA GLY A 65 -6.34 -0.35 9.20
C GLY A 65 -4.90 -0.52 8.75
N PRO A 66 -4.15 -1.36 9.48
CA PRO A 66 -2.76 -1.62 9.18
C PRO A 66 -2.62 -2.25 7.80
N GLY A 67 -1.76 -1.66 6.97
CA GLY A 67 -1.47 -2.16 5.62
C GLY A 67 -2.39 -1.62 4.53
N GLN A 68 -3.42 -0.84 4.87
CA GLN A 68 -4.29 -0.24 3.86
C GLN A 68 -3.62 0.98 3.22
N ILE A 69 -3.65 1.03 1.90
CA ILE A 69 -2.99 2.03 1.09
C ILE A 69 -3.90 2.47 -0.06
N GLU A 70 -3.70 3.69 -0.54
CA GLU A 70 -4.39 4.23 -1.71
C GLU A 70 -3.36 4.81 -2.70
N ILE A 71 -3.58 4.55 -3.99
CA ILE A 71 -2.86 5.17 -5.12
C ILE A 71 -3.93 5.71 -6.07
N GLU A 72 -4.01 7.03 -6.15
CA GLU A 72 -4.88 7.74 -7.09
C GLU A 72 -4.19 7.89 -8.44
N VAL A 73 -4.93 7.63 -9.51
CA VAL A 73 -4.47 7.79 -10.90
C VAL A 73 -5.16 8.99 -11.56
N GLU A 74 -4.53 9.56 -12.57
CA GLU A 74 -5.15 10.63 -13.37
C GLU A 74 -6.39 10.14 -14.12
N PHE A 75 -7.32 11.07 -14.38
CA PHE A 75 -8.55 10.77 -15.12
C PHE A 75 -8.26 10.46 -16.59
N GLY A 76 -9.10 9.62 -17.19
CA GLY A 76 -9.02 9.23 -18.59
C GLY A 76 -10.37 8.80 -19.15
N GLY A 77 -10.39 8.35 -20.41
CA GLY A 77 -11.63 7.84 -21.02
C GLY A 77 -12.11 6.54 -20.38
N MET A 78 -13.41 6.23 -20.44
CA MET A 78 -13.99 5.05 -19.76
C MET A 78 -13.26 3.74 -20.07
N ARG A 79 -13.00 3.45 -21.36
CA ARG A 79 -12.29 2.23 -21.78
C ARG A 79 -10.86 2.21 -21.25
N GLU A 80 -10.15 3.32 -21.37
CA GLU A 80 -8.77 3.46 -20.88
C GLU A 80 -8.71 3.24 -19.36
N MET A 81 -9.64 3.81 -18.60
CA MET A 81 -9.69 3.61 -17.16
C MET A 81 -10.02 2.17 -16.76
N ALA A 82 -10.86 1.48 -17.54
CA ALA A 82 -11.12 0.05 -17.32
C ALA A 82 -9.85 -0.79 -17.53
N ASP A 83 -9.11 -0.54 -18.61
CA ASP A 83 -7.85 -1.23 -18.93
C ASP A 83 -6.78 -0.93 -17.86
N ARG A 84 -6.61 0.36 -17.51
CA ARG A 84 -5.68 0.80 -16.45
C ARG A 84 -6.01 0.16 -15.11
N THR A 85 -7.29 0.09 -14.72
CA THR A 85 -7.70 -0.55 -13.45
C THR A 85 -7.23 -2.00 -13.36
N MET A 86 -7.39 -2.77 -14.44
CA MET A 86 -6.96 -4.16 -14.46
C MET A 86 -5.44 -4.30 -14.42
N LEU A 87 -4.72 -3.46 -15.17
CA LEU A 87 -3.26 -3.44 -15.17
C LEU A 87 -2.69 -3.00 -13.81
N THR A 88 -3.22 -1.95 -13.20
CA THR A 88 -2.85 -1.50 -11.85
C THR A 88 -2.95 -2.64 -10.84
N LYS A 89 -4.06 -3.38 -10.83
CA LYS A 89 -4.24 -4.54 -9.93
C LYS A 89 -3.19 -5.62 -10.17
N TYR A 90 -2.84 -5.88 -11.43
CA TYR A 90 -1.80 -6.85 -11.78
C TYR A 90 -0.41 -6.39 -11.30
N LEU A 91 -0.02 -5.15 -11.60
CA LEU A 91 1.29 -4.60 -11.24
C LEU A 91 1.49 -4.56 -9.71
N ILE A 92 0.49 -4.04 -8.98
CA ILE A 92 0.53 -3.95 -7.51
C ILE A 92 0.67 -5.34 -6.88
N LYS A 93 -0.14 -6.31 -7.31
CA LYS A 93 -0.10 -7.67 -6.74
C LYS A 93 1.23 -8.37 -6.98
N ASN A 94 1.79 -8.24 -8.18
CA ASN A 94 3.07 -8.88 -8.52
C ASN A 94 4.26 -8.20 -7.84
N MET A 95 4.27 -6.87 -7.72
CA MET A 95 5.32 -6.17 -6.97
C MET A 95 5.27 -6.53 -5.48
N ALA A 96 4.06 -6.54 -4.89
CA ALA A 96 3.90 -6.95 -3.50
C ALA A 96 4.40 -8.38 -3.28
N PHE A 97 4.09 -9.30 -4.18
CA PHE A 97 4.55 -10.69 -4.12
C PHE A 97 6.07 -10.81 -4.22
N ALA A 98 6.71 -10.05 -5.12
CA ALA A 98 8.17 -10.01 -5.23
C ALA A 98 8.86 -9.49 -3.95
N GLU A 99 8.15 -8.71 -3.14
CA GLU A 99 8.58 -8.15 -1.86
C GLU A 99 8.17 -9.00 -0.65
N GLY A 100 7.70 -10.22 -0.89
CA GLY A 100 7.28 -11.15 0.17
C GLY A 100 5.98 -10.71 0.88
N LYS A 101 5.14 -9.91 0.22
CA LYS A 101 3.83 -9.45 0.74
C LYS A 101 2.68 -9.99 -0.13
N THR A 102 1.46 -9.85 0.37
CA THR A 102 0.24 -10.16 -0.36
C THR A 102 -0.73 -8.98 -0.29
N VAL A 103 -1.35 -8.64 -1.42
CA VAL A 103 -2.35 -7.55 -1.53
C VAL A 103 -3.67 -8.15 -1.94
N THR A 104 -4.75 -7.69 -1.31
CA THR A 104 -6.12 -8.14 -1.56
C THR A 104 -7.05 -6.99 -1.88
#